data_AF-A0A2G9RT64-F1
#
_entry.id   AF-A0A2G9RT64-F1
#
_cell.length_a   1.000
_cell.length_b   1.000
_cell.length_c   1.000
_cell.angle_alpha   90.00
_cell.angle_beta   90.00
_cell.angle_gamma   90.00
#
_symmetry.space_group_name_H-M   'P 1'
#
loop_
_entity.id
_entity.type
_entity.pdbx_description
1 polymer ?
#
loop_
_entity_poly.entity_id
_entity_poly.type
_entity_poly.pdbx_seq_one_letter_code
_entity_poly.pdbx_strand_id
1 'polypeptide(L)'
;MTNGNNIDNDTIVISDSDDDEPPVPDSWKKIEPIDPTLFKYKVKPVVEAMYESVTVRQCQVSRKSSIFSKDRLKYFLKLHCEIQNGFVKAKASTISKYQILEKNYFRYFPDEPPRFEPSADRKPVLRENGLTPRQSLLAAAKERERIEQHRRELRA
;
A
#
# COMPACT_ATOMS: atom_id res chain seq x y z
N MET A 1 1.35 34.80 -47.74
CA MET A 1 1.43 33.38 -48.18
C MET A 1 1.47 32.53 -46.93
N THR A 2 0.45 31.69 -46.71
CA THR A 2 0.25 30.89 -45.51
C THR A 2 0.91 29.52 -45.66
N ASN A 3 1.83 29.16 -44.78
CA ASN A 3 2.41 27.81 -44.73
C ASN A 3 1.46 26.87 -44.01
N GLY A 4 0.69 26.09 -44.78
CA GLY A 4 0.08 24.86 -44.32
C GLY A 4 0.98 23.68 -44.68
N ASN A 5 1.41 22.92 -43.68
CA ASN A 5 1.92 21.55 -43.82
C ASN A 5 1.78 20.92 -42.42
N ASN A 6 0.67 20.23 -42.17
CA ASN A 6 0.48 18.78 -42.33
C ASN A 6 0.77 18.08 -40.98
N ILE A 7 -0.31 17.82 -40.23
CA ILE A 7 -0.33 17.26 -38.87
C ILE A 7 -0.77 15.78 -38.94
N ASP A 8 -0.53 15.08 -40.05
CA ASP A 8 -1.21 13.81 -40.33
C ASP A 8 -0.33 12.56 -40.13
N ASN A 9 0.69 12.63 -39.27
CA ASN A 9 1.65 11.52 -39.13
C ASN A 9 1.62 10.78 -37.78
N ASP A 10 0.68 11.07 -36.87
CA ASP A 10 0.65 10.41 -35.54
C ASP A 10 -0.72 9.82 -35.16
N THR A 11 -1.55 9.50 -36.16
CA THR A 11 -2.81 8.76 -35.91
C THR A 11 -2.58 7.27 -36.09
N ILE A 12 -2.47 6.55 -34.96
CA ILE A 12 -2.42 5.09 -34.95
C ILE A 12 -3.86 4.56 -35.08
N VAL A 13 -4.20 4.04 -36.25
CA VAL A 13 -5.46 3.32 -36.50
C VAL A 13 -5.26 1.85 -36.15
N ILE A 14 -5.91 1.38 -35.09
CA ILE A 14 -5.91 -0.03 -34.69
C ILE A 14 -7.12 -0.69 -35.35
N SER A 15 -6.86 -1.53 -36.35
CA SER A 15 -7.89 -2.40 -36.93
C SER A 15 -8.10 -3.59 -36.00
N ASP A 16 -9.29 -3.70 -35.42
CA ASP A 16 -9.75 -4.85 -34.63
C ASP A 16 -10.05 -6.03 -35.58
N SER A 17 -8.98 -6.62 -36.14
CA SER A 17 -9.08 -7.83 -36.94
C SER A 17 -8.95 -9.02 -36.00
N ASP A 18 -10.10 -9.49 -35.56
CA ASP A 18 -10.31 -10.78 -34.89
C ASP A 18 -9.94 -11.89 -35.87
N ASP A 19 -8.73 -12.47 -35.75
CA ASP A 19 -8.38 -13.71 -36.43
C ASP A 19 -7.25 -14.47 -35.71
N ASP A 20 -7.59 -15.71 -35.37
CA ASP A 20 -6.76 -16.87 -35.04
C ASP A 20 -5.65 -16.77 -33.98
N GLU A 21 -5.93 -17.39 -32.83
CA GLU A 21 -4.94 -17.77 -31.82
C GLU A 21 -3.86 -18.66 -32.46
N PRO A 22 -2.56 -18.28 -32.43
CA PRO A 22 -1.52 -19.09 -33.04
C PRO A 22 -1.42 -20.44 -32.32
N PRO A 23 -1.17 -21.56 -33.04
CA PRO A 23 -1.01 -22.86 -32.42
C PRO A 23 0.16 -22.80 -31.44
N VAL A 24 -0.17 -22.98 -30.16
CA VAL A 24 0.79 -23.02 -29.07
C VAL A 24 1.82 -24.12 -29.36
N PRO A 25 3.14 -23.82 -29.37
CA PRO A 25 4.15 -24.81 -29.68
C PRO A 25 4.10 -25.97 -28.67
N ASP A 26 4.16 -27.21 -29.15
CA ASP A 26 4.13 -28.47 -28.37
C ASP A 26 5.15 -28.55 -27.23
N SER A 27 6.08 -27.61 -27.14
CA SER A 27 6.97 -27.39 -25.99
C SER A 27 6.22 -26.99 -24.70
N TRP A 28 4.97 -26.57 -24.77
CA TRP A 28 4.11 -26.28 -23.62
C TRP A 28 3.27 -27.47 -23.17
N LYS A 29 3.75 -28.71 -23.40
CA LYS A 29 3.24 -29.91 -22.71
C LYS A 29 2.92 -29.52 -21.29
N LYS A 30 1.62 -29.58 -20.95
CA LYS A 30 1.04 -29.18 -19.66
C LYS A 30 2.00 -29.66 -18.56
N ILE A 31 2.83 -28.75 -18.07
CA ILE A 31 3.63 -29.02 -16.87
C ILE A 31 2.56 -29.09 -15.81
N GLU A 32 2.28 -30.29 -15.32
CA GLU A 32 1.37 -30.46 -14.20
C GLU A 32 1.77 -29.46 -13.12
N PRO A 33 0.82 -28.73 -12.50
CA PRO A 33 1.16 -27.74 -11.51
C PRO A 33 1.95 -28.40 -10.37
N ILE A 34 3.27 -28.24 -10.40
CA ILE A 34 4.14 -28.75 -9.35
C ILE A 34 3.86 -27.89 -8.12
N ASP A 35 3.55 -28.55 -7.00
CA ASP A 35 3.30 -27.84 -5.76
C ASP A 35 4.56 -27.03 -5.38
N PRO A 36 4.49 -25.69 -5.32
CA PRO A 36 5.59 -24.85 -4.89
C PRO A 36 6.19 -25.29 -3.55
N THR A 37 5.38 -25.86 -2.64
CA THR A 37 5.88 -26.25 -1.30
C THR A 37 6.95 -27.35 -1.33
N LEU A 38 7.11 -28.07 -2.45
CA LEU A 38 8.11 -29.11 -2.65
C LEU A 38 9.53 -28.56 -2.85
N PHE A 39 9.68 -27.27 -3.22
CA PHE A 39 10.98 -26.67 -3.48
C PHE A 39 11.69 -26.21 -2.19
N LYS A 40 13.01 -26.43 -2.17
CA LYS A 40 13.93 -25.92 -1.15
C LYS A 40 14.84 -24.86 -1.77
N TYR A 41 15.02 -23.75 -1.07
CA TYR A 41 15.83 -22.63 -1.52
C TYR A 41 17.08 -22.51 -0.66
N LYS A 42 18.24 -22.33 -1.28
CA LYS A 42 19.49 -22.00 -0.60
C LYS A 42 19.62 -20.48 -0.57
N VAL A 43 19.45 -19.87 0.60
CA VAL A 43 19.56 -18.42 0.77
C VAL A 43 21.00 -18.09 1.13
N LYS A 44 21.61 -17.21 0.34
CA LYS A 44 22.94 -16.65 0.61
C LYS A 44 22.78 -15.24 1.20
N PRO A 45 23.48 -14.92 2.29
CA PRO A 45 23.48 -13.57 2.82
C PRO A 45 24.16 -12.62 1.83
N VAL A 46 23.63 -11.41 1.73
CA VAL A 46 24.19 -10.36 0.85
C VAL A 46 25.56 -9.89 1.35
N VAL A 47 25.80 -10.02 2.66
CA VAL A 47 27.09 -9.75 3.31
C VAL A 47 27.60 -11.07 3.89
N GLU A 48 28.53 -11.70 3.19
CA GLU A 48 29.04 -13.06 3.49
C GLU A 48 29.74 -13.17 4.84
N ALA A 49 30.19 -12.06 5.43
CA ALA A 49 30.98 -12.06 6.67
C ALA A 49 30.16 -12.31 7.95
N MET A 50 28.83 -12.18 7.93
CA MET A 50 28.02 -12.18 9.16
C MET A 50 27.13 -13.42 9.33
N TYR A 51 26.86 -14.18 8.27
CA TYR A 51 25.91 -15.29 8.32
C TYR A 51 26.31 -16.42 7.37
N GLU A 52 25.97 -17.66 7.74
CA GLU A 52 26.12 -18.83 6.86
C GLU A 52 24.92 -18.99 5.92
N SER A 53 25.14 -19.66 4.77
CA SER A 53 24.04 -19.98 3.86
C SER A 53 23.09 -20.99 4.48
N VAL A 54 21.78 -20.70 4.47
CA VAL A 54 20.77 -21.57 5.06
C VAL A 54 19.86 -22.15 3.97
N THR A 55 19.49 -23.42 4.12
CA THR A 55 18.47 -24.05 3.28
C THR A 55 17.11 -23.87 3.95
N VAL A 56 16.17 -23.29 3.22
CA VAL A 56 14.84 -22.94 3.72
C VAL A 56 13.76 -23.45 2.76
N ARG A 57 12.64 -23.92 3.31
CA ARG A 57 11.47 -24.34 2.53
C ARG A 57 10.73 -23.14 1.96
N GLN A 58 9.95 -23.33 0.90
CA GLN A 58 9.13 -22.24 0.36
C GLN A 58 8.24 -21.57 1.42
N CYS A 59 7.67 -22.32 2.36
CA CYS A 59 6.85 -21.76 3.44
C CYS A 59 7.61 -20.84 4.41
N GLN A 60 8.94 -20.90 4.44
CA GLN A 60 9.80 -20.05 5.28
C GLN A 60 10.28 -18.80 4.55
N VAL A 61 10.40 -18.84 3.21
CA VAL A 61 10.84 -17.72 2.36
C VAL A 61 9.68 -16.94 1.78
N SER A 62 8.62 -17.65 1.41
CA SER A 62 7.38 -17.06 0.99
C SER A 62 6.81 -16.28 2.17
N ARG A 63 6.81 -14.95 2.05
CA ARG A 63 5.86 -14.10 2.76
C ARG A 63 4.49 -14.49 2.22
N LYS A 64 3.96 -15.58 2.75
CA LYS A 64 2.74 -16.29 2.36
C LYS A 64 1.82 -15.37 1.56
N SER A 65 1.55 -15.70 0.29
CA SER A 65 0.50 -15.03 -0.49
C SER A 65 -0.70 -14.90 0.43
N SER A 66 -1.06 -13.66 0.76
CA SER A 66 -2.07 -13.37 1.77
C SER A 66 -3.24 -14.33 1.62
N ILE A 67 -3.74 -14.88 2.74
CA ILE A 67 -4.93 -15.78 2.75
C ILE A 67 -6.09 -15.15 1.94
N PHE A 68 -6.05 -13.83 1.81
CA PHE A 68 -6.86 -13.03 0.91
C PHE A 68 -6.06 -12.56 -0.31
N SER A 69 -6.61 -12.76 -1.52
CA SER A 69 -6.16 -12.03 -2.71
C SER A 69 -6.25 -10.52 -2.49
N LYS A 70 -5.57 -9.72 -3.32
CA LYS A 70 -5.60 -8.25 -3.21
C LYS A 70 -7.04 -7.69 -3.17
N ASP A 71 -7.89 -8.17 -4.06
CA ASP A 71 -9.29 -7.73 -4.14
C ASP A 71 -10.12 -8.20 -2.95
N ARG A 72 -9.87 -9.44 -2.48
CA ARG A 72 -10.55 -9.98 -1.31
C ARG A 72 -10.15 -9.24 -0.03
N LEU A 73 -8.88 -8.86 0.10
CA LEU A 73 -8.39 -8.04 1.21
C LEU A 73 -9.01 -6.64 1.15
N LYS A 74 -9.04 -6.00 -0.02
CA LYS A 74 -9.69 -4.72 -0.23
C LYS A 74 -11.16 -4.75 0.18
N TYR A 75 -11.89 -5.80 -0.24
CA TYR A 75 -13.30 -5.96 0.12
C TYR A 75 -13.48 -6.19 1.62
N PHE A 76 -12.65 -7.04 2.22
CA PHE A 76 -12.65 -7.30 3.66
C PHE A 76 -12.46 -6.01 4.47
N LEU A 77 -11.44 -5.20 4.13
CA LEU A 77 -11.17 -3.92 4.78
C LEU A 77 -12.34 -2.94 4.56
N LYS A 78 -12.90 -2.86 3.36
CA LYS A 78 -14.07 -2.00 3.09
C LYS A 78 -15.30 -2.40 3.92
N LEU A 79 -15.49 -3.70 4.12
CA LEU A 79 -16.63 -4.24 4.85
C LEU A 79 -16.50 -3.98 6.37
N HIS A 80 -15.33 -4.28 6.92
CA HIS A 80 -15.11 -4.37 8.37
C HIS A 80 -14.35 -3.20 8.99
N CYS A 81 -13.70 -2.37 8.18
CA CYS A 81 -12.90 -1.25 8.64
C CYS A 81 -13.36 0.08 8.04
N GLU A 82 -12.94 1.15 8.67
CA GLU A 82 -13.16 2.53 8.25
C GLU A 82 -11.94 3.38 8.60
N ILE A 83 -11.74 4.47 7.86
CA ILE A 83 -10.65 5.40 8.12
C ILE A 83 -11.13 6.41 9.17
N GLN A 84 -10.49 6.43 10.33
CA GLN A 84 -10.69 7.42 11.38
C GLN A 84 -9.37 8.12 11.65
N ASN A 85 -9.32 9.44 11.46
CA ASN A 85 -8.15 10.29 11.70
C ASN A 85 -6.90 9.81 10.92
N GLY A 86 -7.09 9.28 9.72
CA GLY A 86 -6.00 8.72 8.89
C GLY A 86 -5.56 7.31 9.28
N PHE A 87 -6.17 6.70 10.30
CA PHE A 87 -5.92 5.33 10.70
C PHE A 87 -7.05 4.40 10.26
N VAL A 88 -6.71 3.22 9.75
CA VAL A 88 -7.68 2.16 9.48
C VAL A 88 -8.07 1.53 10.81
N LYS A 89 -9.34 1.66 11.20
CA LYS A 89 -9.90 1.06 12.43
C LYS A 89 -11.05 0.14 12.09
N ALA A 90 -11.32 -0.85 12.93
CA ALA A 90 -12.51 -1.69 12.79
C ALA A 90 -13.79 -0.88 13.07
N LYS A 91 -14.84 -1.10 12.28
CA LYS A 91 -16.15 -0.48 12.49
C LYS A 91 -16.74 -0.95 13.82
N ALA A 92 -17.47 -0.07 14.51
CA ALA A 92 -18.15 -0.41 15.76
C ALA A 92 -19.07 -1.64 15.60
N SER A 93 -19.80 -1.74 14.49
CA SER A 93 -20.65 -2.90 14.18
C SER A 93 -19.88 -4.21 14.07
N THR A 94 -18.65 -4.16 13.52
CA THR A 94 -17.77 -5.34 13.42
C THR A 94 -17.20 -5.70 14.79
N ILE A 95 -16.80 -4.69 15.58
CA ILE A 95 -16.30 -4.90 16.95
C ILE A 95 -17.36 -5.62 17.80
N SER A 96 -18.61 -5.16 17.78
CA SER A 96 -19.71 -5.80 18.50
C SER A 96 -20.04 -7.18 17.96
N LYS A 97 -20.14 -7.34 16.63
CA LYS A 97 -20.50 -8.62 15.99
C LYS A 97 -19.53 -9.76 16.35
N TYR A 98 -18.23 -9.46 16.41
CA TYR A 98 -17.20 -10.46 16.67
C TYR A 98 -16.65 -10.40 18.11
N GLN A 99 -17.22 -9.53 18.95
CA GLN A 99 -16.77 -9.32 20.34
C GLN A 99 -15.26 -9.09 20.45
N ILE A 100 -14.69 -8.30 19.52
CA ILE A 100 -13.24 -8.15 19.33
C ILE A 100 -12.55 -7.73 20.64
N LEU A 101 -13.17 -6.85 21.43
CA LEU A 101 -12.62 -6.36 22.69
C LEU A 101 -12.68 -7.39 23.84
N GLU A 102 -13.58 -8.36 23.77
CA GLU A 102 -13.73 -9.40 24.80
C GLU A 102 -12.77 -10.58 24.56
N LYS A 103 -12.27 -10.74 23.33
CA LYS A 103 -11.35 -11.83 23.02
C LYS A 103 -9.99 -11.54 23.65
N ASN A 104 -9.57 -12.46 24.52
CA ASN A 104 -8.22 -12.44 25.08
C ASN A 104 -7.24 -13.02 24.04
N TYR A 105 -6.53 -12.14 23.35
CA TYR A 105 -5.57 -12.51 22.31
C TYR A 105 -4.31 -13.21 22.84
N PHE A 106 -3.99 -13.09 24.14
CA PHE A 106 -2.85 -13.79 24.75
C PHE A 106 -3.01 -15.31 24.73
N ARG A 107 -4.24 -15.83 24.59
CA ARG A 107 -4.47 -17.28 24.42
C ARG A 107 -4.10 -17.79 23.04
N TYR A 108 -4.09 -16.91 22.03
CA TYR A 108 -3.81 -17.27 20.64
C TYR A 108 -2.38 -16.91 20.23
N PHE A 109 -1.78 -15.94 20.91
CA PHE A 109 -0.41 -15.50 20.72
C PHE A 109 0.33 -15.67 22.05
N PRO A 110 1.09 -16.77 22.22
CA PRO A 110 1.83 -17.02 23.46
C PRO A 110 3.01 -16.07 23.66
N ASP A 111 3.41 -15.36 22.61
CA ASP A 111 4.52 -14.42 22.62
C ASP A 111 4.09 -13.01 23.04
N GLU A 112 5.04 -12.23 23.56
CA GLU A 112 4.83 -10.81 23.87
C GLU A 112 4.41 -10.04 22.60
N PRO A 113 3.43 -9.10 22.69
CA PRO A 113 3.01 -8.32 21.53
C PRO A 113 4.21 -7.64 20.85
N PRO A 114 4.30 -7.69 19.51
CA PRO A 114 5.40 -7.07 18.80
C PRO A 114 5.47 -5.57 19.11
N ARG A 115 6.64 -5.11 19.55
CA ARG A 115 6.91 -3.69 19.76
C ARG A 115 7.24 -3.06 18.41
N PHE A 116 6.36 -2.20 17.92
CA PHE A 116 6.61 -1.42 16.72
C PHE A 116 7.28 -0.11 17.10
N GLU A 117 8.59 -0.01 16.83
CA GLU A 117 9.28 1.26 16.94
C GLU A 117 8.77 2.22 15.84
N PRO A 118 8.48 3.49 16.18
CA PRO A 118 8.10 4.46 15.17
C PRO A 118 9.26 4.61 14.17
N SER A 119 8.96 4.39 12.89
CA SER A 119 9.94 4.58 11.82
C SER A 119 10.46 6.02 11.86
N ALA A 120 11.77 6.19 12.12
CA ALA A 120 12.42 7.50 12.16
C ALA A 120 12.31 8.24 10.82
N ASP A 121 12.12 7.51 9.71
CA ASP A 121 12.07 8.03 8.34
C ASP A 121 10.69 8.56 7.92
N ARG A 122 9.86 9.06 8.84
CA ARG A 122 8.77 9.95 8.42
C ARG A 122 9.38 11.27 7.99
N LYS A 123 9.88 11.34 6.76
CA LYS A 123 10.05 12.63 6.07
C LYS A 123 8.75 13.39 6.28
N PRO A 124 8.76 14.60 6.87
CA PRO A 124 7.55 15.38 7.01
C PRO A 124 6.95 15.49 5.61
N VAL A 125 5.67 15.10 5.48
CA VAL A 125 4.92 15.30 4.24
C VAL A 125 4.94 16.79 3.98
N LEU A 126 5.87 17.21 3.13
CA LEU A 126 5.98 18.58 2.66
C LEU A 126 4.73 18.78 1.82
N ARG A 127 3.72 19.45 2.38
CA ARG A 127 2.64 19.97 1.55
C ARG A 127 3.25 21.05 0.65
N GLU A 128 2.63 21.22 -0.52
CA GLU A 128 3.05 22.03 -1.67
C GLU A 128 3.72 23.38 -1.35
N ASN A 129 3.48 23.94 -0.17
CA ASN A 129 4.03 25.21 0.31
C ASN A 129 5.36 25.09 1.09
N GLY A 130 6.01 23.92 1.15
CA GLY A 130 7.32 23.79 1.80
C GLY A 130 7.30 23.81 3.33
N LEU A 131 6.13 23.84 3.96
CA LEU A 131 5.99 23.99 5.41
C LEU A 131 5.64 22.68 6.10
N THR A 132 6.27 22.43 7.25
CA THR A 132 5.86 21.33 8.15
C THR A 132 4.46 21.62 8.72
N PRO A 133 3.68 20.60 9.13
CA PRO A 133 2.35 20.80 9.71
C PRO A 133 2.32 21.79 10.88
N ARG A 134 3.39 21.79 11.70
CA ARG A 134 3.55 22.70 12.83
C ARG A 134 3.75 24.16 12.40
N GLN A 135 4.51 24.40 11.34
CA GLN A 135 4.73 25.73 10.78
C GLN A 135 3.47 26.28 10.09
N SER A 136 2.72 25.43 9.40
CA SER A 136 1.44 25.81 8.77
C SER A 136 0.40 26.25 9.80
N LEU A 137 0.27 25.52 10.93
CA LEU A 137 -0.62 25.90 12.03
C LEU A 137 -0.24 27.24 12.66
N LEU A 138 1.07 27.47 12.87
CA LEU A 138 1.57 28.73 13.43
C LEU A 138 1.31 29.93 12.51
N ALA A 139 1.49 29.74 11.19
CA ALA A 139 1.24 30.77 10.20
C ALA A 139 -0.26 31.13 10.12
N ALA A 140 -1.13 30.11 10.13
CA ALA A 140 -2.59 30.31 10.13
C ALA A 140 -3.08 31.01 11.41
N ALA A 141 -2.48 30.72 12.57
CA ALA A 141 -2.79 31.40 13.82
C ALA A 141 -2.43 32.90 13.79
N LYS A 142 -1.23 33.23 13.30
CA LYS A 142 -0.78 34.62 13.13
C LYS A 142 -1.65 35.40 12.14
N GLU A 143 -2.06 34.76 11.05
CA GLU A 143 -2.94 35.40 10.05
C GLU A 143 -4.34 35.67 10.61
N ARG A 144 -4.89 34.72 11.38
CA ARG A 144 -6.17 34.92 12.08
C ARG A 144 -6.12 36.06 13.09
N GLU A 145 -5.02 36.19 13.82
CA GLU A 145 -4.84 37.27 14.80
C GLU A 145 -4.78 38.65 14.11
N ARG A 146 -4.05 38.77 12.98
CA ARG A 146 -4.02 40.00 12.19
C ARG A 146 -5.41 40.39 11.66
N ILE A 147 -6.14 39.42 11.11
CA ILE A 147 -7.50 39.65 10.60
C ILE A 147 -8.42 40.12 11.73
N GLU A 148 -8.29 39.53 12.91
CA GLU A 148 -9.11 39.91 14.05
C GLU A 148 -8.76 41.31 14.59
N GLN A 149 -7.48 41.67 14.67
CA GLN A 149 -7.04 43.02 15.03
C GLN A 149 -7.57 44.07 14.06
N HIS A 150 -7.41 43.84 12.75
CA HIS A 150 -7.95 44.74 11.73
C HIS A 150 -9.48 44.89 11.82
N ARG A 151 -10.20 43.79 12.11
CA ARG A 151 -11.65 43.84 12.33
C ARG A 151 -12.04 44.62 13.58
N ARG A 152 -11.21 44.63 14.63
CA ARG A 152 -11.46 45.44 15.84
C ARG A 152 -11.23 46.92 15.57
N GLU A 153 -10.19 47.27 14.81
CA GLU A 153 -9.91 48.67 14.41
C GLU A 153 -11.06 49.27 13.60
N LEU A 154 -11.63 48.53 12.65
CA LEU A 154 -12.78 49.02 11.85
C LEU A 154 -14.10 49.15 12.64
N ARG A 155 -14.15 48.59 13.85
CA ARG A 155 -15.34 48.59 14.70
C ARG A 155 -15.28 49.65 15.80
N ALA A 156 -14.12 50.27 16.00
CA ALA A 156 -13.90 51.39 16.92
C ALA A 156 -14.12 52.72 16.17
#